data_AF-A0A2K5EV45-F1
#
_entry.id   AF-A0A2K5EV45-F1
#
_cell.length_a   1.000
_cell.length_b   1.000
_cell.length_c   1.000
_cell.angle_alpha   90.00
_cell.angle_beta   90.00
_cell.angle_gamma   90.00
#
_symmetry.space_group_name_H-M   'P 1'
#
loop_
_entity.id
_entity.type
_entity.pdbx_description
1 polymer ?
#
loop_
_entity_poly.entity_id
_entity_poly.type
_entity_poly.pdbx_seq_one_letter_code
_entity_poly.pdbx_strand_id
1 'polypeptide(L)'
;MRPSGTAGAALLALLAALCPASLALEEKKVCQGTSNKLTQLGTFEDHFLSLQRMFNNCEVVLGNLEITYVQRNYDLSFLKTIQEVAGYVLIALNTVERIPLENLQIIRGNMFYENSYALAVLSNYDANKTGLKELPMRNLQEILHGAVRFSNNPALCNVDSIQWRDIVSSEFLSNMSMDFQNHVAGCQKCDPSCPNGSCWGAGEENCQKLTKIICAQQCSGRCRGKSPSDCCHNQCAAGCTGPRESDCLVCRKFRDEATCKDTCPPLMLYNPTTYQMDVNPEGKYSFGATCVKKCPRNYVVTDHGSCVRACGADSYEVEEDGVRKCKKCEGPCRKVCNGIGIGKFKDTLSINATNIKHFKNCTSISGDLHILPVAFRGDSFTHTPPLDPKELDILRTVKEITGFLLIQAWPENRTDLHAFENLEIIRGRTKQHGQFSLAVVSLNITSLGLRSLKEISDGDVIISGNKNLCYANTINWKKLFGTSSQKTKIINNRGENSCKATGHVCHSLCSSEGCWGPDPRDCVSCQNVSRGRECVEKCNILEGEPREFVENSECIQCHPECLPQAMNITCTGRGPDSCIQCAHYIDGPHCVKTCPAGVMGENNTLVWKYADAGHVCHLCHSNCTYGS
;
A
#
# COMPACT_ATOMS: atom_id res chain seq x y z
N MET A 1 -26.42 -37.80 -72.13
CA MET A 1 -26.53 -36.33 -72.05
C MET A 1 -27.17 -35.97 -70.71
N ARG A 2 -26.53 -35.09 -69.93
CA ARG A 2 -26.95 -34.55 -68.61
C ARG A 2 -28.22 -33.65 -68.73
N PRO A 3 -28.79 -33.06 -67.64
CA PRO A 3 -29.28 -33.63 -66.37
C PRO A 3 -30.61 -32.97 -65.86
N SER A 4 -31.30 -33.51 -64.85
CA SER A 4 -32.12 -32.77 -63.84
C SER A 4 -32.63 -33.76 -62.78
N GLY A 5 -32.76 -33.47 -61.48
CA GLY A 5 -32.46 -32.27 -60.71
C GLY A 5 -32.48 -32.59 -59.20
N THR A 6 -31.74 -31.82 -58.42
CA THR A 6 -31.78 -31.82 -56.95
C THR A 6 -31.93 -30.37 -56.46
N ALA A 7 -33.17 -29.89 -56.44
CA ALA A 7 -33.55 -28.69 -55.72
C ALA A 7 -33.87 -29.10 -54.28
N GLY A 8 -32.98 -28.80 -53.34
CA GLY A 8 -33.19 -29.14 -51.92
C GLY A 8 -32.12 -28.65 -50.94
N ALA A 9 -30.93 -28.26 -51.41
CA ALA A 9 -29.83 -27.87 -50.52
C ALA A 9 -29.58 -26.36 -50.42
N ALA A 10 -30.27 -25.52 -51.21
CA ALA A 10 -29.94 -24.08 -51.31
C ALA A 10 -30.69 -23.16 -50.34
N LEU A 11 -31.74 -23.62 -49.64
CA LEU A 11 -32.53 -22.75 -48.75
C LEU A 11 -32.09 -22.75 -47.28
N LEU A 12 -31.28 -23.73 -46.85
CA LEU A 12 -30.77 -23.80 -45.47
C LEU A 12 -29.45 -23.03 -45.26
N ALA A 13 -28.76 -22.65 -46.35
CA ALA A 13 -27.52 -21.87 -46.27
C ALA A 13 -27.77 -20.34 -46.20
N LEU A 14 -28.97 -19.86 -46.54
CA LEU A 14 -29.29 -18.43 -46.57
C LEU A 14 -29.88 -17.86 -45.27
N LEU A 15 -30.26 -18.72 -44.30
CA LEU A 15 -30.79 -18.29 -43.00
C LEU A 15 -29.73 -18.23 -41.88
N ALA A 16 -28.51 -18.72 -42.12
CA ALA A 16 -27.40 -18.63 -41.16
C ALA A 16 -26.56 -17.33 -41.29
N ALA A 17 -26.85 -16.47 -42.28
CA ALA A 17 -26.12 -15.23 -42.55
C ALA A 17 -26.75 -13.97 -41.91
N LEU A 18 -27.74 -14.13 -41.03
CA LEU A 18 -28.45 -13.04 -40.33
C LEU A 18 -28.43 -13.20 -38.80
N CYS A 19 -27.43 -13.87 -38.24
CA CYS A 19 -27.08 -13.64 -36.85
C CYS A 19 -26.19 -12.39 -36.79
N PRO A 20 -26.61 -11.29 -36.13
CA PRO A 20 -25.66 -10.27 -35.77
C PRO A 20 -24.62 -10.94 -34.89
N ALA A 21 -23.36 -10.91 -35.32
CA ALA A 21 -22.25 -11.21 -34.45
C ALA A 21 -22.49 -10.38 -33.18
N SER A 22 -22.73 -11.08 -32.07
CA SER A 22 -22.74 -10.51 -30.74
C SER A 22 -21.53 -9.58 -30.66
N LEU A 23 -21.78 -8.27 -30.54
CA LEU A 23 -20.78 -7.26 -30.26
C LEU A 23 -20.12 -7.66 -28.93
N ALA A 24 -19.09 -8.48 -29.01
CA ALA A 24 -18.17 -8.68 -27.92
C ALA A 24 -17.58 -7.29 -27.63
N LEU A 25 -17.97 -6.71 -26.50
CA LEU A 25 -17.50 -5.41 -26.05
C LEU A 25 -15.96 -5.46 -26.02
N GLU A 26 -15.30 -4.73 -26.91
CA GLU A 26 -13.85 -4.77 -27.05
C GLU A 26 -13.20 -4.31 -25.73
N GLU A 27 -12.38 -5.17 -25.13
CA GLU A 27 -11.69 -4.85 -23.88
C GLU A 27 -10.61 -3.81 -24.16
N LYS A 28 -10.75 -2.62 -23.55
CA LYS A 28 -9.82 -1.50 -23.78
C LYS A 28 -8.37 -1.91 -23.49
N LYS A 29 -7.44 -1.50 -24.36
CA LYS A 29 -6.01 -1.79 -24.16
C LYS A 29 -5.43 -0.99 -23.01
N VAL A 30 -4.86 -1.69 -22.03
CA VAL A 30 -4.29 -1.09 -20.82
C VAL A 30 -2.77 -0.93 -20.93
N CYS A 31 -2.23 0.17 -20.41
CA CYS A 31 -0.80 0.36 -20.17
C CYS A 31 -0.55 0.90 -18.76
N GLN A 32 0.70 0.86 -18.34
CA GLN A 32 1.05 1.06 -16.93
C GLN A 32 1.24 2.52 -16.56
N GLY A 33 1.67 3.33 -17.52
CA GLY A 33 2.12 4.69 -17.24
C GLY A 33 3.50 4.71 -16.57
N THR A 34 3.90 5.90 -16.15
CA THR A 34 5.25 6.18 -15.63
C THR A 34 5.18 6.93 -14.29
N SER A 35 6.32 7.04 -13.60
CA SER A 35 6.44 7.79 -12.34
C SER A 35 7.83 8.42 -12.21
N ASN A 36 8.33 8.94 -13.33
CA ASN A 36 9.65 9.53 -13.47
C ASN A 36 9.65 11.04 -13.16
N LYS A 37 8.47 11.67 -13.10
CA LYS A 37 8.30 13.12 -12.90
C LYS A 37 9.05 13.91 -13.97
N LEU A 38 10.09 14.66 -13.56
CA LEU A 38 10.95 15.46 -14.44
C LEU A 38 12.30 14.76 -14.71
N THR A 39 12.41 13.45 -14.51
CA THR A 39 13.65 12.72 -14.76
C THR A 39 13.76 12.39 -16.25
N GLN A 40 14.82 12.85 -16.92
CA GLN A 40 15.12 12.45 -18.30
C GLN A 40 15.75 11.06 -18.34
N LEU A 41 15.29 10.21 -19.26
CA LEU A 41 15.81 8.85 -19.45
C LEU A 41 16.74 8.82 -20.67
N GLY A 42 18.05 8.87 -20.44
CA GLY A 42 19.03 8.82 -21.53
C GLY A 42 18.98 10.06 -22.44
N THR A 43 19.21 9.86 -23.74
CA THR A 43 19.10 10.95 -24.73
C THR A 43 17.63 11.31 -25.00
N PHE A 44 17.37 12.43 -25.70
CA PHE A 44 16.00 12.79 -26.09
C PHE A 44 15.34 11.72 -26.97
N GLU A 45 16.10 11.06 -27.83
CA GLU A 45 15.62 9.97 -28.67
C GLU A 45 15.27 8.73 -27.85
N ASP A 46 16.15 8.33 -26.92
CA ASP A 46 15.88 7.19 -26.02
C ASP A 46 14.63 7.43 -25.17
N HIS A 47 14.48 8.65 -24.65
CA HIS A 47 13.33 9.06 -23.85
C HIS A 47 12.03 8.99 -24.68
N PHE A 48 12.05 9.52 -25.90
CA PHE A 48 10.90 9.45 -26.81
C PHE A 48 10.55 8.01 -27.19
N LEU A 49 11.55 7.17 -27.52
CA LEU A 49 11.31 5.76 -27.84
C LEU A 49 10.74 4.99 -26.64
N SER A 50 11.15 5.33 -25.41
CA SER A 50 10.55 4.78 -24.19
C SER A 50 9.08 5.19 -24.03
N LEU A 51 8.77 6.47 -24.25
CA LEU A 51 7.41 7.01 -24.24
C LEU A 51 6.52 6.29 -25.27
N GLN A 52 7.00 6.19 -26.51
CA GLN A 52 6.29 5.51 -27.59
C GLN A 52 6.04 4.04 -27.24
N ARG A 53 7.05 3.30 -26.79
CA ARG A 53 6.88 1.90 -26.39
C ARG A 53 5.86 1.70 -25.27
N MET A 54 5.79 2.63 -24.30
CA MET A 54 4.86 2.55 -23.18
C MET A 54 3.41 2.82 -23.60
N PHE A 55 3.19 3.82 -24.45
CA PHE A 55 1.85 4.34 -24.75
C PHE A 55 1.33 3.97 -26.15
N ASN A 56 2.11 3.26 -26.96
CA ASN A 56 1.65 2.82 -28.28
C ASN A 56 0.43 1.88 -28.15
N ASN A 57 -0.67 2.25 -28.82
CA ASN A 57 -1.96 1.56 -28.77
C ASN A 57 -2.58 1.45 -27.35
N CYS A 58 -2.21 2.34 -26.42
CA CYS A 58 -2.78 2.36 -25.08
C CYS A 58 -4.06 3.21 -25.04
N GLU A 59 -5.13 2.66 -24.48
CA GLU A 59 -6.40 3.37 -24.28
C GLU A 59 -6.63 3.75 -22.82
N VAL A 60 -6.13 2.95 -21.87
CA VAL A 60 -6.28 3.18 -20.43
C VAL A 60 -4.92 3.11 -19.74
N VAL A 61 -4.49 4.23 -19.15
CA VAL A 61 -3.26 4.33 -18.36
C VAL A 61 -3.58 4.05 -16.88
N LEU A 62 -3.06 2.94 -16.34
CA LEU A 62 -3.30 2.52 -14.95
C LEU A 62 -2.56 3.37 -13.90
N GLY A 63 -1.45 4.01 -14.31
CA GLY A 63 -0.66 4.94 -13.50
C GLY A 63 -0.76 6.37 -14.03
N ASN A 64 0.38 7.04 -14.19
CA ASN A 64 0.44 8.42 -14.66
C ASN A 64 0.84 8.51 -16.13
N LEU A 65 0.35 9.53 -16.81
CA LEU A 65 0.78 9.91 -18.17
C LEU A 65 1.78 11.06 -18.06
N GLU A 66 3.07 10.79 -18.27
CA GLU A 66 4.11 11.81 -18.23
C GLU A 66 4.71 11.98 -19.61
N ILE A 67 4.49 13.16 -20.21
CA ILE A 67 5.02 13.55 -21.51
C ILE A 67 6.03 14.66 -21.24
N THR A 68 7.32 14.30 -21.27
CA THR A 68 8.40 15.21 -20.95
C THR A 68 9.50 15.19 -21.99
N TYR A 69 10.25 16.28 -22.11
CA TYR A 69 11.46 16.36 -22.93
C TYR A 69 11.30 16.02 -24.42
N VAL A 70 10.06 16.02 -24.95
CA VAL A 70 9.81 15.73 -26.37
C VAL A 70 10.22 16.91 -27.22
N GLN A 71 11.13 16.66 -28.17
CA GLN A 71 11.68 17.70 -29.03
C GLN A 71 10.75 18.04 -30.20
N ARG A 72 11.07 19.13 -30.92
CA ARG A 72 10.41 19.46 -32.20
C ARG A 72 10.49 18.30 -33.20
N ASN A 73 9.49 18.24 -34.06
CA ASN A 73 9.37 17.29 -35.18
C ASN A 73 9.18 15.81 -34.79
N TYR A 74 9.08 15.48 -33.50
CA TYR A 74 8.70 14.14 -33.07
C TYR A 74 7.19 13.90 -33.24
N ASP A 75 6.84 12.70 -33.71
CA ASP A 75 5.44 12.31 -33.91
C ASP A 75 4.83 11.72 -32.64
N LEU A 76 3.84 12.41 -32.07
CA LEU A 76 3.07 11.97 -30.91
C LEU A 76 1.69 11.39 -31.26
N SER A 77 1.44 11.05 -32.53
CA SER A 77 0.16 10.54 -33.03
C SER A 77 -0.38 9.33 -32.25
N PHE A 78 0.49 8.47 -31.72
CA PHE A 78 0.12 7.31 -30.91
C PHE A 78 -0.68 7.66 -29.65
N LEU A 79 -0.53 8.88 -29.12
CA LEU A 79 -1.27 9.36 -27.94
C LEU A 79 -2.77 9.55 -28.20
N LYS A 80 -3.21 9.61 -29.47
CA LYS A 80 -4.63 9.72 -29.83
C LYS A 80 -5.46 8.54 -29.32
N THR A 81 -4.84 7.40 -29.05
CA THR A 81 -5.55 6.21 -28.57
C THR A 81 -5.97 6.32 -27.09
N ILE A 82 -5.31 7.17 -26.30
CA ILE A 82 -5.54 7.29 -24.86
C ILE A 82 -6.90 7.94 -24.59
N GLN A 83 -7.71 7.26 -23.76
CA GLN A 83 -9.03 7.70 -23.33
C GLN A 83 -9.13 7.94 -21.82
N GLU A 84 -8.39 7.18 -21.01
CA GLU A 84 -8.48 7.27 -19.55
C GLU A 84 -7.09 7.27 -18.91
N VAL A 85 -6.89 8.15 -17.92
CA VAL A 85 -5.68 8.15 -17.07
C VAL A 85 -6.11 8.02 -15.61
N ALA A 86 -5.63 6.98 -14.93
CA ALA A 86 -6.01 6.72 -13.54
C ALA A 86 -5.27 7.62 -12.53
N GLY A 87 -3.99 7.90 -12.75
CA GLY A 87 -3.18 8.81 -11.94
C GLY A 87 -3.32 10.27 -12.36
N TYR A 88 -2.18 10.95 -12.52
CA TYR A 88 -2.11 12.31 -13.06
C TYR A 88 -1.59 12.36 -14.51
N VAL A 89 -1.79 13.51 -15.16
CA VAL A 89 -1.20 13.88 -16.45
C VAL A 89 -0.18 15.01 -16.24
N LEU A 90 1.08 14.75 -16.59
CA LEU A 90 2.17 15.72 -16.56
C LEU A 90 2.68 15.98 -17.98
N ILE A 91 2.64 17.24 -18.40
CA ILE A 91 3.16 17.68 -19.70
C ILE A 91 4.17 18.78 -19.43
N ALA A 92 5.46 18.45 -19.43
CA ALA A 92 6.48 19.41 -19.03
C ALA A 92 7.76 19.38 -19.87
N LEU A 93 8.38 20.54 -20.07
CA LEU A 93 9.69 20.67 -20.71
C LEU A 93 9.72 20.14 -22.15
N ASN A 94 8.60 20.22 -22.87
CA ASN A 94 8.49 19.81 -24.27
C ASN A 94 8.68 21.01 -25.21
N THR A 95 9.31 20.77 -26.36
CA THR A 95 9.46 21.77 -27.45
C THR A 95 8.65 21.41 -28.69
N VAL A 96 7.96 20.26 -28.70
CA VAL A 96 6.99 19.85 -29.72
C VAL A 96 5.80 20.82 -29.80
N GLU A 97 5.29 21.06 -31.01
CA GLU A 97 4.21 22.04 -31.25
C GLU A 97 2.82 21.52 -30.86
N ARG A 98 2.54 20.23 -31.07
CA ARG A 98 1.23 19.62 -30.86
C ARG A 98 1.31 18.33 -30.06
N ILE A 99 0.47 18.19 -29.04
CA ILE A 99 0.31 16.96 -28.24
C ILE A 99 -1.14 16.45 -28.41
N PRO A 100 -1.39 15.43 -29.25
CA PRO A 100 -2.74 15.07 -29.68
C PRO A 100 -3.46 14.14 -28.70
N LEU A 101 -3.81 14.63 -27.50
CA LEU A 101 -4.63 13.92 -26.50
C LEU A 101 -6.14 14.11 -26.75
N GLU A 102 -6.55 13.93 -28.01
CA GLU A 102 -7.88 14.28 -28.50
C GLU A 102 -9.00 13.41 -27.94
N ASN A 103 -8.70 12.15 -27.59
CA ASN A 103 -9.67 11.18 -27.09
C ASN A 103 -9.63 10.99 -25.58
N LEU A 104 -8.76 11.71 -24.86
CA LEU A 104 -8.70 11.66 -23.41
C LEU A 104 -10.02 12.18 -22.83
N GLN A 105 -10.77 11.33 -22.13
CA GLN A 105 -12.09 11.63 -21.58
C GLN A 105 -12.03 12.00 -20.10
N ILE A 106 -11.20 11.30 -19.34
CA ILE A 106 -11.13 11.38 -17.89
C ILE A 106 -9.70 11.30 -17.35
N ILE A 107 -9.43 12.09 -16.31
CA ILE A 107 -8.27 11.90 -15.42
C ILE A 107 -8.84 11.61 -14.03
N ARG A 108 -8.58 10.42 -13.49
CA ARG A 108 -9.18 9.99 -12.21
C ARG A 108 -8.48 10.64 -11.01
N GLY A 109 -7.19 10.95 -11.09
CA GLY A 109 -6.48 11.60 -10.00
C GLY A 109 -6.26 10.71 -8.78
N ASN A 110 -6.04 9.40 -8.98
CA ASN A 110 -5.68 8.49 -7.89
C ASN A 110 -4.29 8.80 -7.30
N MET A 111 -3.48 9.54 -8.04
CA MET A 111 -2.17 10.09 -7.64
C MET A 111 -2.09 11.54 -8.09
N PHE A 112 -1.35 12.37 -7.37
CA PHE A 112 -1.16 13.79 -7.70
C PHE A 112 0.30 14.13 -7.98
N TYR A 113 0.52 15.00 -8.95
CA TYR A 113 1.79 15.70 -9.12
C TYR A 113 1.89 16.84 -8.11
N GLU A 114 3.06 16.97 -7.45
CA GLU A 114 3.29 17.91 -6.33
C GLU A 114 2.17 17.87 -5.26
N ASN A 115 1.64 16.68 -4.99
CA ASN A 115 0.61 16.41 -3.99
C ASN A 115 -0.74 17.13 -4.19
N SER A 116 -0.93 17.88 -5.29
CA SER A 116 -2.12 18.73 -5.49
C SER A 116 -2.77 18.58 -6.86
N TYR A 117 -2.00 18.26 -7.90
CA TYR A 117 -2.45 18.41 -9.29
C TYR A 117 -2.68 17.07 -9.98
N ALA A 118 -3.85 16.90 -10.60
CA ALA A 118 -4.13 15.79 -11.50
C ALA A 118 -3.77 16.12 -12.96
N LEU A 119 -3.71 17.40 -13.31
CA LEU A 119 -3.20 17.88 -14.60
C LEU A 119 -2.19 19.00 -14.36
N ALA A 120 -0.95 18.82 -14.83
CA ALA A 120 0.10 19.83 -14.74
C ALA A 120 0.77 20.03 -16.11
N VAL A 121 0.67 21.23 -16.66
CA VAL A 121 1.27 21.62 -17.95
C VAL A 121 2.28 22.74 -17.71
N LEU A 122 3.58 22.40 -17.76
CA LEU A 122 4.65 23.22 -17.17
C LEU A 122 5.82 23.45 -18.14
N SER A 123 6.20 24.71 -18.35
CA SER A 123 7.48 25.07 -18.99
C SER A 123 7.70 24.42 -20.36
N ASN A 124 6.68 24.36 -21.23
CA ASN A 124 6.79 23.74 -22.56
C ASN A 124 7.25 24.76 -23.62
N TYR A 125 8.51 25.19 -23.52
CA TYR A 125 9.14 26.13 -24.45
C TYR A 125 10.65 25.92 -24.55
N ASP A 126 11.24 26.34 -25.66
CA ASP A 126 12.69 26.39 -25.89
C ASP A 126 13.29 27.76 -25.52
N ALA A 127 14.60 27.94 -25.74
CA ALA A 127 15.27 29.22 -25.52
C ALA A 127 14.65 30.41 -26.28
N ASN A 128 13.98 30.16 -27.41
CA ASN A 128 13.30 31.16 -28.22
C ASN A 128 11.84 31.41 -27.79
N LYS A 129 11.41 30.85 -26.65
CA LYS A 129 10.01 30.90 -26.15
C LYS A 129 8.99 30.26 -27.10
N THR A 130 9.45 29.29 -27.88
CA THR A 130 8.63 28.51 -28.84
C THR A 130 8.56 27.05 -28.39
N GLY A 131 7.38 26.44 -28.45
CA GLY A 131 7.17 25.09 -27.92
C GLY A 131 5.74 24.63 -28.12
N LEU A 132 5.12 24.11 -27.06
CA LEU A 132 3.76 23.59 -27.12
C LEU A 132 2.75 24.69 -27.45
N LYS A 133 2.11 24.54 -28.61
CA LYS A 133 1.11 25.48 -29.14
C LYS A 133 -0.30 24.92 -29.07
N GLU A 134 -0.46 23.65 -29.46
CA GLU A 134 -1.76 22.99 -29.57
C GLU A 134 -1.86 21.80 -28.61
N LEU A 135 -2.82 21.90 -27.67
CA LEU A 135 -3.16 20.83 -26.74
C LEU A 135 -4.65 20.45 -26.88
N PRO A 136 -5.06 19.81 -27.98
CA PRO A 136 -6.46 19.55 -28.27
C PRO A 136 -7.02 18.42 -27.40
N MET A 137 -7.43 18.72 -26.16
CA MET A 137 -8.08 17.76 -25.24
C MET A 137 -9.63 17.86 -25.32
N ARG A 138 -10.16 17.90 -26.54
CA ARG A 138 -11.59 18.15 -26.82
C ARG A 138 -12.59 17.20 -26.15
N ASN A 139 -12.15 16.01 -25.76
CA ASN A 139 -13.00 15.04 -25.07
C ASN A 139 -12.82 15.03 -23.55
N LEU A 140 -11.87 15.80 -22.99
CA LEU A 140 -11.61 15.84 -21.55
C LEU A 140 -12.75 16.59 -20.86
N GLN A 141 -13.61 15.82 -20.20
CA GLN A 141 -14.84 16.33 -19.57
C GLN A 141 -14.86 16.05 -18.06
N GLU A 142 -13.95 15.22 -17.54
CA GLU A 142 -13.92 14.87 -16.12
C GLU A 142 -12.50 14.82 -15.55
N ILE A 143 -12.30 15.52 -14.42
CA ILE A 143 -11.20 15.30 -13.49
C ILE A 143 -11.83 14.99 -12.13
N LEU A 144 -11.79 13.72 -11.71
CA LEU A 144 -12.49 13.27 -10.49
C LEU A 144 -11.87 13.85 -9.22
N HIS A 145 -10.54 13.80 -9.14
CA HIS A 145 -9.77 14.26 -7.99
C HIS A 145 -8.56 15.08 -8.44
N GLY A 146 -8.17 16.07 -7.63
CA GLY A 146 -6.99 16.89 -7.87
C GLY A 146 -7.25 18.16 -8.68
N ALA A 147 -6.37 19.14 -8.48
CA ALA A 147 -6.44 20.44 -9.15
C ALA A 147 -5.71 20.44 -10.50
N VAL A 148 -5.76 21.59 -11.18
CA VAL A 148 -5.12 21.81 -12.48
C VAL A 148 -4.09 22.93 -12.36
N ARG A 149 -2.91 22.71 -12.96
CA ARG A 149 -1.83 23.71 -13.04
C ARG A 149 -1.37 23.95 -14.47
N PHE A 150 -1.40 25.22 -14.87
CA PHE A 150 -0.74 25.71 -16.09
C PHE A 150 0.27 26.78 -15.71
N SER A 151 1.52 26.63 -16.14
CA SER A 151 2.57 27.60 -15.85
C SER A 151 3.64 27.60 -16.94
N ASN A 152 4.06 28.79 -17.36
CA ASN A 152 5.16 29.00 -18.31
C ASN A 152 4.98 28.24 -19.64
N ASN A 153 3.82 28.37 -20.28
CA ASN A 153 3.59 27.84 -21.63
C ASN A 153 3.39 29.00 -22.61
N PRO A 154 4.48 29.72 -22.97
CA PRO A 154 4.37 30.95 -23.73
C PRO A 154 3.76 30.78 -25.12
N ALA A 155 3.83 29.59 -25.74
CA ALA A 155 3.29 29.35 -27.08
C ALA A 155 1.85 28.81 -27.10
N LEU A 156 1.27 28.46 -25.94
CA LEU A 156 0.02 27.71 -25.85
C LEU A 156 -1.20 28.56 -26.22
N CYS A 157 -2.05 28.04 -27.11
CA CYS A 157 -3.26 28.73 -27.57
C CYS A 157 -4.56 28.08 -27.03
N ASN A 158 -5.62 28.89 -26.93
CA ASN A 158 -7.03 28.52 -26.70
C ASN A 158 -7.39 27.92 -25.33
N VAL A 159 -6.47 27.23 -24.64
CA VAL A 159 -6.74 26.56 -23.34
C VAL A 159 -7.14 27.55 -22.24
N ASP A 160 -6.77 28.82 -22.37
CA ASP A 160 -7.20 29.93 -21.52
C ASP A 160 -8.71 30.20 -21.57
N SER A 161 -9.38 29.81 -22.67
CA SER A 161 -10.83 29.95 -22.86
C SER A 161 -11.67 28.85 -22.17
N ILE A 162 -11.03 27.79 -21.65
CA ILE A 162 -11.72 26.60 -21.12
C ILE A 162 -12.41 26.90 -19.78
N GLN A 163 -13.69 26.54 -19.69
CA GLN A 163 -14.48 26.61 -18.47
C GLN A 163 -14.20 25.39 -17.58
N TRP A 164 -13.12 25.45 -16.81
CA TRP A 164 -12.66 24.35 -15.93
C TRP A 164 -13.67 23.93 -14.85
N ARG A 165 -14.63 24.81 -14.49
CA ARG A 165 -15.73 24.47 -13.56
C ARG A 165 -16.61 23.33 -14.04
N ASP A 166 -16.65 23.08 -15.35
CA ASP A 166 -17.35 21.93 -15.92
C ASP A 166 -16.56 20.62 -15.78
N ILE A 167 -15.23 20.69 -15.76
CA ILE A 167 -14.34 19.53 -15.81
C ILE A 167 -13.91 19.10 -14.40
N VAL A 168 -13.51 20.04 -13.55
CA VAL A 168 -12.92 19.81 -12.22
C VAL A 168 -14.00 19.82 -11.15
N SER A 169 -13.88 18.92 -10.16
CA SER A 169 -14.74 18.95 -8.97
C SER A 169 -14.58 20.26 -8.19
N SER A 170 -15.69 20.76 -7.63
CA SER A 170 -15.74 22.03 -6.89
C SER A 170 -14.79 22.07 -5.70
N GLU A 171 -14.48 20.93 -5.10
CA GLU A 171 -13.57 20.78 -3.96
C GLU A 171 -12.12 21.20 -4.29
N PHE A 172 -11.70 21.11 -5.55
CA PHE A 172 -10.32 21.39 -5.98
C PHE A 172 -10.16 22.71 -6.72
N LEU A 173 -11.25 23.46 -6.94
CA LEU A 173 -11.21 24.73 -7.67
C LEU A 173 -10.35 25.79 -6.96
N SER A 174 -10.33 25.82 -5.62
CA SER A 174 -9.50 26.74 -4.83
C SER A 174 -8.01 26.51 -5.00
N ASN A 175 -7.61 25.29 -5.38
CA ASN A 175 -6.21 24.87 -5.47
C ASN A 175 -5.69 24.94 -6.91
N MET A 176 -6.50 25.44 -7.85
CA MET A 176 -6.06 25.65 -9.23
C MET A 176 -5.05 26.78 -9.34
N SER A 177 -4.01 26.57 -10.14
CA SER A 177 -2.97 27.56 -10.41
C SER A 177 -2.77 27.69 -11.92
N MET A 178 -3.37 28.71 -12.52
CA MET A 178 -3.33 28.92 -13.96
C MET A 178 -2.66 30.25 -14.28
N ASP A 179 -1.50 30.19 -14.93
CA ASP A 179 -0.77 31.34 -15.46
C ASP A 179 -0.65 31.19 -16.98
N PHE A 180 -1.52 31.91 -17.69
CA PHE A 180 -1.48 32.01 -19.14
C PHE A 180 -0.87 33.36 -19.51
N GLN A 181 0.23 33.33 -20.28
CA GLN A 181 0.85 34.56 -20.77
C GLN A 181 0.02 35.12 -21.94
N ASN A 182 -0.25 36.43 -21.92
CA ASN A 182 -1.13 37.10 -22.88
C ASN A 182 -0.74 36.84 -24.34
N HIS A 183 -1.74 36.45 -25.13
CA HIS A 183 -1.81 36.40 -26.59
C HIS A 183 -0.48 36.38 -27.36
N VAL A 184 -0.02 35.18 -27.68
CA VAL A 184 0.94 34.97 -28.76
C VAL A 184 0.34 35.45 -30.07
N ALA A 185 1.05 36.32 -30.79
CA ALA A 185 0.72 36.65 -32.16
C ALA A 185 0.67 35.35 -32.99
N GLY A 186 -0.52 34.95 -33.48
CA GLY A 186 -0.70 33.76 -34.31
C GLY A 186 -1.63 32.66 -33.76
N CYS A 187 -2.28 32.84 -32.60
CA CYS A 187 -3.36 31.94 -32.17
C CYS A 187 -4.65 32.17 -32.99
N GLN A 188 -5.28 31.07 -33.45
CA GLN A 188 -6.57 31.12 -34.14
C GLN A 188 -7.71 31.30 -33.12
N LYS A 189 -8.76 32.03 -33.51
CA LYS A 189 -9.95 32.21 -32.68
C LYS A 189 -10.78 30.92 -32.65
N CYS A 190 -11.49 30.71 -31.53
CA CYS A 190 -12.49 29.66 -31.43
C CYS A 190 -13.60 29.85 -32.47
N ASP A 191 -14.21 28.74 -32.89
CA ASP A 191 -15.36 28.78 -33.78
C ASP A 191 -16.55 29.52 -33.11
N PRO A 192 -17.35 30.30 -33.84
CA PRO A 192 -18.51 31.00 -33.28
C PRO A 192 -19.56 30.09 -32.62
N SER A 193 -19.61 28.81 -33.00
CA SER A 193 -20.51 27.80 -32.39
C SER A 193 -20.11 27.40 -30.97
N CYS A 194 -18.87 27.68 -30.54
CA CYS A 194 -18.38 27.22 -29.25
C CYS A 194 -19.09 27.92 -28.08
N PRO A 195 -19.53 27.18 -27.05
CA PRO A 195 -20.26 27.75 -25.93
C PRO A 195 -19.38 28.72 -25.15
N ASN A 196 -19.84 29.97 -25.01
CA ASN A 196 -19.10 31.07 -24.40
C ASN A 196 -17.70 31.31 -25.02
N GLY A 197 -17.48 30.90 -26.27
CA GLY A 197 -16.18 30.99 -26.92
C GLY A 197 -15.12 30.05 -26.33
N SER A 198 -15.52 29.00 -25.61
CA SER A 198 -14.59 28.02 -25.01
C SER A 198 -14.21 26.92 -26.01
N CYS A 199 -12.92 26.80 -26.34
CA CYS A 199 -12.40 25.77 -27.24
C CYS A 199 -10.99 25.29 -26.87
N TRP A 200 -10.65 24.08 -27.28
CA TRP A 200 -9.32 23.49 -27.12
C TRP A 200 -8.35 23.78 -28.28
N GLY A 201 -8.85 24.40 -29.35
CA GLY A 201 -8.13 24.65 -30.59
C GLY A 201 -9.07 25.14 -31.69
N ALA A 202 -8.57 25.27 -32.92
CA ALA A 202 -9.35 25.72 -34.06
C ALA A 202 -10.35 24.67 -34.56
N GLY A 203 -11.45 25.11 -35.17
CA GLY A 203 -12.50 24.23 -35.71
C GLY A 203 -13.62 23.92 -34.72
N GLU A 204 -14.82 23.66 -35.24
CA GLU A 204 -16.02 23.31 -34.46
C GLU A 204 -15.81 22.04 -33.62
N GLU A 205 -15.01 21.09 -34.12
CA GLU A 205 -14.72 19.83 -33.45
C GLU A 205 -13.91 19.98 -32.16
N ASN A 206 -13.31 21.15 -31.94
CA ASN A 206 -12.53 21.48 -30.74
C ASN A 206 -13.28 22.36 -29.74
N CYS A 207 -14.56 22.66 -29.97
CA CYS A 207 -15.39 23.34 -28.98
C CYS A 207 -15.51 22.51 -27.69
N GLN A 208 -15.48 23.19 -26.54
CA GLN A 208 -15.64 22.52 -25.25
C GLN A 208 -17.06 21.97 -25.12
N LYS A 209 -17.17 20.67 -24.87
CA LYS A 209 -18.45 19.99 -24.56
C LYS A 209 -18.76 20.19 -23.08
N LEU A 210 -19.89 20.83 -22.75
CA LEU A 210 -20.30 21.09 -21.37
C LEU A 210 -21.30 20.02 -20.91
N THR A 211 -21.02 19.36 -19.79
CA THR A 211 -21.85 18.25 -19.28
C THR A 211 -22.16 18.34 -17.78
N LYS A 212 -21.82 19.46 -17.12
CA LYS A 212 -22.05 19.69 -15.69
C LYS A 212 -22.70 21.04 -15.41
N ILE A 213 -22.12 22.15 -15.88
CA ILE A 213 -22.58 23.51 -15.54
C ILE A 213 -23.89 23.88 -16.25
N ILE A 214 -24.25 23.17 -17.31
CA ILE A 214 -25.48 23.40 -18.09
C ILE A 214 -26.67 22.56 -17.61
N CYS A 215 -26.45 21.66 -16.66
CA CYS A 215 -27.45 20.67 -16.25
C CYS A 215 -28.59 21.28 -15.45
N ALA A 216 -29.75 20.62 -15.49
CA ALA A 216 -30.87 20.93 -14.60
C ALA A 216 -30.47 20.73 -13.13
N GLN A 217 -31.05 21.53 -12.23
CA GLN A 217 -30.76 21.47 -10.78
C GLN A 217 -31.07 20.10 -10.14
N GLN A 218 -31.94 19.30 -10.76
CA GLN A 218 -32.35 17.98 -10.29
C GLN A 218 -31.33 16.89 -10.63
N CYS A 219 -30.37 17.15 -11.54
CA CYS A 219 -29.37 16.16 -11.92
C CYS A 219 -28.37 15.95 -10.76
N SER A 220 -28.12 14.68 -10.42
CA SER A 220 -27.16 14.32 -9.37
C SER A 220 -25.68 14.44 -9.80
N GLY A 221 -25.42 14.74 -11.07
CA GLY A 221 -24.07 14.73 -11.64
C GLY A 221 -24.02 15.32 -13.05
N ARG A 222 -23.75 14.47 -14.04
CA ARG A 222 -23.58 14.86 -15.46
C ARG A 222 -24.90 14.88 -16.21
N CYS A 223 -24.93 15.51 -17.38
CA CYS A 223 -26.08 15.51 -18.28
C CYS A 223 -25.65 15.57 -19.77
N ARG A 224 -26.60 15.25 -20.66
CA ARG A 224 -26.47 15.40 -22.12
C ARG A 224 -26.97 16.76 -22.64
N GLY A 225 -27.75 17.45 -21.83
CA GLY A 225 -28.50 18.65 -22.21
C GLY A 225 -29.09 19.35 -20.99
N LYS A 226 -29.86 20.42 -21.23
CA LYS A 226 -30.39 21.29 -20.18
C LYS A 226 -31.68 20.78 -19.53
N SER A 227 -32.36 19.81 -20.15
CA SER A 227 -33.63 19.28 -19.64
C SER A 227 -33.38 18.28 -18.50
N PRO A 228 -34.27 18.17 -17.50
CA PRO A 228 -34.22 17.08 -16.52
C PRO A 228 -34.22 15.67 -17.13
N SER A 229 -34.81 15.49 -18.32
CA SER A 229 -34.77 14.21 -19.05
C SER A 229 -33.37 13.83 -19.55
N ASP A 230 -32.44 14.78 -19.57
CA ASP A 230 -31.08 14.61 -20.08
C ASP A 230 -30.08 14.27 -18.96
N CYS A 231 -30.52 14.14 -17.71
CA CYS A 231 -29.66 13.74 -16.61
C CYS A 231 -29.07 12.34 -16.86
N CYS A 232 -27.77 12.21 -16.61
CA CYS A 232 -27.08 10.93 -16.66
C CYS A 232 -27.25 10.16 -15.34
N HIS A 233 -26.98 8.85 -15.38
CA HIS A 233 -26.89 8.04 -14.18
C HIS A 233 -25.80 8.56 -13.23
N ASN A 234 -26.00 8.39 -11.91
CA ASN A 234 -25.05 8.87 -10.89
C ASN A 234 -23.65 8.21 -11.00
N GLN A 235 -23.57 7.01 -11.59
CA GLN A 235 -22.32 6.29 -11.83
C GLN A 235 -21.62 6.70 -13.14
N CYS A 236 -22.16 7.66 -13.90
CA CYS A 236 -21.51 8.18 -15.09
C CYS A 236 -20.49 9.27 -14.75
N ALA A 237 -19.36 9.25 -15.45
CA ALA A 237 -18.36 10.30 -15.51
C ALA A 237 -18.26 10.83 -16.94
N ALA A 238 -17.80 12.09 -17.08
CA ALA A 238 -17.70 12.85 -18.34
C ALA A 238 -19.05 13.14 -19.04
N GLY A 239 -19.93 12.15 -19.20
CA GLY A 239 -21.24 12.28 -19.82
C GLY A 239 -21.91 10.92 -20.03
N CYS A 240 -22.99 10.89 -20.81
CA CYS A 240 -23.73 9.67 -21.13
C CYS A 240 -24.36 9.74 -22.53
N THR A 241 -24.81 8.61 -23.06
CA THR A 241 -25.64 8.50 -24.27
C THR A 241 -27.12 8.27 -23.92
N GLY A 242 -27.45 8.04 -22.66
CA GLY A 242 -28.78 7.75 -22.12
C GLY A 242 -28.80 7.81 -20.58
N PRO A 243 -29.97 7.64 -19.93
CA PRO A 243 -30.10 7.81 -18.48
C PRO A 243 -29.67 6.59 -17.65
N ARG A 244 -29.38 5.43 -18.27
CA ARG A 244 -29.06 4.19 -17.54
C ARG A 244 -27.58 4.09 -17.20
N GLU A 245 -27.26 3.23 -16.24
CA GLU A 245 -25.87 2.91 -15.86
C GLU A 245 -25.05 2.24 -16.98
N SER A 246 -25.72 1.66 -17.98
CA SER A 246 -25.10 1.10 -19.19
C SER A 246 -24.76 2.15 -20.26
N ASP A 247 -25.31 3.36 -20.12
CA ASP A 247 -25.25 4.39 -21.15
C ASP A 247 -24.17 5.43 -20.85
N CYS A 248 -23.35 5.22 -19.81
CA CYS A 248 -22.29 6.15 -19.46
C CYS A 248 -21.17 6.15 -20.50
N LEU A 249 -20.60 7.33 -20.79
CA LEU A 249 -19.39 7.41 -21.63
C LEU A 249 -18.20 6.75 -20.94
N VAL A 250 -18.04 7.03 -19.64
CA VAL A 250 -17.05 6.41 -18.77
C VAL A 250 -17.67 6.17 -17.39
N CYS A 251 -17.30 5.09 -16.73
CA CYS A 251 -17.73 4.81 -15.37
C CYS A 251 -16.96 5.65 -14.35
N ARG A 252 -17.72 6.30 -13.46
CA ARG A 252 -17.18 7.12 -12.36
C ARG A 252 -16.31 6.29 -11.41
N LYS A 253 -16.78 5.12 -10.99
CA LYS A 253 -16.04 4.19 -10.12
C LYS A 253 -15.57 2.94 -10.88
N PHE A 254 -16.42 1.94 -11.03
CA PHE A 254 -16.07 0.68 -11.67
C PHE A 254 -16.95 0.36 -12.86
N ARG A 255 -16.34 -0.21 -13.89
CA ARG A 255 -17.02 -0.82 -15.04
C ARG A 255 -17.11 -2.32 -14.80
N ASP A 256 -18.33 -2.81 -14.62
CA ASP A 256 -18.64 -4.23 -14.59
C ASP A 256 -19.28 -4.62 -15.94
N GLU A 257 -18.44 -5.17 -16.83
CA GLU A 257 -18.80 -5.49 -18.21
C GLU A 257 -19.31 -4.24 -18.96
N ALA A 258 -20.62 -4.15 -19.18
CA ALA A 258 -21.29 -3.04 -19.87
C ALA A 258 -21.96 -2.02 -18.93
N THR A 259 -21.87 -2.21 -17.61
CA THR A 259 -22.56 -1.38 -16.61
C THR A 259 -21.59 -0.66 -15.69
N CYS A 260 -21.93 0.55 -15.25
CA CYS A 260 -21.16 1.29 -14.27
C CYS A 260 -21.68 1.07 -12.85
N LYS A 261 -20.86 0.49 -11.97
CA LYS A 261 -21.20 0.17 -10.59
C LYS A 261 -20.35 0.95 -9.60
N ASP A 262 -20.90 1.14 -8.41
CA ASP A 262 -20.22 1.85 -7.31
C ASP A 262 -19.07 1.03 -6.71
N THR A 263 -19.28 -0.28 -6.61
CA THR A 263 -18.31 -1.28 -6.15
C THR A 263 -18.40 -2.52 -7.03
N CYS A 264 -17.29 -3.24 -7.20
CA CYS A 264 -17.34 -4.56 -7.82
C CYS A 264 -18.15 -5.54 -6.95
N PRO A 265 -18.78 -6.57 -7.56
CA PRO A 265 -19.43 -7.64 -6.83
C PRO A 265 -18.50 -8.22 -5.75
N PRO A 266 -18.90 -8.20 -4.46
CA PRO A 266 -18.01 -8.59 -3.37
C PRO A 266 -17.65 -10.07 -3.46
N LEU A 267 -16.46 -10.44 -3.00
CA LEU A 267 -15.97 -11.82 -3.05
C LEU A 267 -16.64 -12.73 -2.01
N MET A 268 -17.21 -12.13 -0.95
CA MET A 268 -17.90 -12.84 0.13
C MET A 268 -19.29 -12.23 0.31
N LEU A 269 -20.29 -13.07 0.59
CA LEU A 269 -21.67 -12.71 0.89
C LEU A 269 -22.00 -13.08 2.32
N TYR A 270 -22.79 -12.26 3.00
CA TYR A 270 -23.33 -12.61 4.30
C TYR A 270 -24.51 -13.57 4.12
N ASN A 271 -24.44 -14.74 4.75
CA ASN A 271 -25.53 -15.71 4.75
C ASN A 271 -26.42 -15.50 5.99
N PRO A 272 -27.66 -15.04 5.82
CA PRO A 272 -28.55 -14.76 6.95
C PRO A 272 -28.96 -15.98 7.77
N THR A 273 -28.79 -17.19 7.24
CA THR A 273 -29.15 -18.44 7.92
C THR A 273 -28.03 -18.90 8.86
N THR A 274 -26.78 -18.80 8.41
CA THR A 274 -25.60 -19.26 9.17
C THR A 274 -24.92 -18.14 9.94
N TYR A 275 -25.25 -16.87 9.64
CA TYR A 275 -24.59 -15.67 10.17
C TYR A 275 -23.10 -15.57 9.80
N GLN A 276 -22.67 -16.35 8.80
CA GLN A 276 -21.28 -16.43 8.34
C GLN A 276 -21.11 -15.73 6.98
N MET A 277 -19.85 -15.51 6.61
CA MET A 277 -19.49 -15.01 5.29
C MET A 277 -19.17 -16.19 4.36
N ASP A 278 -19.98 -16.36 3.31
CA ASP A 278 -19.81 -17.38 2.29
C ASP A 278 -19.17 -16.82 1.02
N VAL A 279 -18.50 -17.66 0.23
CA VAL A 279 -17.87 -17.23 -1.03
C VAL A 279 -18.93 -16.87 -2.06
N ASN A 280 -18.84 -15.67 -2.66
CA ASN A 280 -19.72 -15.24 -3.74
C ASN A 280 -19.32 -15.88 -5.09
N PRO A 281 -20.17 -16.71 -5.72
CA PRO A 281 -19.88 -17.24 -7.06
C PRO A 281 -19.79 -16.16 -8.15
N GLU A 282 -20.47 -15.02 -7.95
CA GLU A 282 -20.43 -13.85 -8.85
C GLU A 282 -19.37 -12.82 -8.44
N GLY A 283 -18.57 -13.11 -7.42
CA GLY A 283 -17.52 -12.23 -6.91
C GLY A 283 -16.52 -11.85 -8.01
N LYS A 284 -16.20 -10.56 -8.10
CA LYS A 284 -15.21 -10.03 -9.05
C LYS A 284 -14.18 -9.18 -8.33
N TYR A 285 -12.94 -9.30 -8.77
CA TYR A 285 -11.84 -8.46 -8.32
C TYR A 285 -11.88 -7.10 -9.01
N SER A 286 -11.42 -6.05 -8.33
CA SER A 286 -11.21 -4.75 -8.97
C SER A 286 -9.82 -4.68 -9.61
N PHE A 287 -9.76 -4.38 -10.91
CA PHE A 287 -8.54 -4.14 -11.66
C PHE A 287 -8.59 -2.74 -12.27
N GLY A 288 -7.89 -1.79 -11.65
CA GLY A 288 -8.05 -0.37 -11.94
C GLY A 288 -9.51 0.05 -11.71
N ALA A 289 -10.16 0.56 -12.75
CA ALA A 289 -11.58 0.93 -12.73
C ALA A 289 -12.50 -0.12 -13.38
N THR A 290 -12.09 -1.40 -13.43
CA THR A 290 -12.86 -2.49 -14.04
C THR A 290 -13.03 -3.67 -13.09
N CYS A 291 -14.13 -4.42 -13.22
CA CYS A 291 -14.38 -5.63 -12.43
C CYS A 291 -14.06 -6.88 -13.26
N VAL A 292 -13.19 -7.75 -12.74
CA VAL A 292 -12.68 -8.95 -13.44
C VAL A 292 -12.86 -10.20 -12.60
N LYS A 293 -13.19 -11.33 -13.23
CA LYS A 293 -13.35 -12.63 -12.51
C LYS A 293 -12.02 -13.18 -11.97
N LYS A 294 -10.91 -12.89 -12.65
CA LYS A 294 -9.56 -13.31 -12.25
C LYS A 294 -8.59 -12.16 -12.49
N CYS A 295 -7.66 -11.96 -11.56
CA CYS A 295 -6.57 -11.02 -11.78
C CYS A 295 -5.66 -11.49 -12.94
N PRO A 296 -5.07 -10.56 -13.71
CA PRO A 296 -4.10 -10.91 -14.74
C PRO A 296 -2.88 -11.66 -14.16
N ARG A 297 -2.22 -12.50 -14.96
CA ARG A 297 -1.21 -13.48 -14.52
C ARG A 297 -0.04 -12.93 -13.68
N ASN A 298 0.23 -11.62 -13.71
CA ASN A 298 1.32 -10.95 -12.98
C ASN A 298 0.86 -9.97 -11.89
N TYR A 299 -0.35 -10.14 -11.40
CA TYR A 299 -0.93 -9.33 -10.32
C TYR A 299 -1.14 -10.17 -9.06
N VAL A 300 -1.16 -9.48 -7.93
CA VAL A 300 -1.37 -10.00 -6.57
C VAL A 300 -2.70 -9.45 -6.06
N VAL A 301 -3.43 -10.28 -5.33
CA VAL A 301 -4.74 -9.94 -4.75
C VAL A 301 -4.55 -9.34 -3.36
N THR A 302 -5.13 -8.17 -3.11
CA THR A 302 -5.20 -7.59 -1.75
C THR A 302 -6.34 -8.21 -0.94
N ASP A 303 -6.32 -8.06 0.39
CA ASP A 303 -7.44 -8.45 1.27
C ASP A 303 -8.80 -7.84 0.84
N HIS A 304 -8.79 -6.65 0.24
CA HIS A 304 -9.99 -5.95 -0.26
C HIS A 304 -10.45 -6.40 -1.67
N GLY A 305 -9.88 -7.47 -2.23
CA GLY A 305 -10.28 -7.99 -3.54
C GLY A 305 -9.80 -7.14 -4.73
N SER A 306 -8.72 -6.37 -4.59
CA SER A 306 -8.11 -5.59 -5.68
C SER A 306 -6.89 -6.29 -6.29
N CYS A 307 -6.71 -6.17 -7.60
CA CYS A 307 -5.54 -6.66 -8.34
C CYS A 307 -4.44 -5.58 -8.36
N VAL A 308 -3.36 -5.77 -7.61
CA VAL A 308 -2.20 -4.87 -7.55
C VAL A 308 -0.94 -5.53 -8.10
N ARG A 309 0.05 -4.73 -8.50
CA ARG A 309 1.31 -5.26 -9.09
C ARG A 309 2.28 -5.77 -8.03
N ALA A 310 2.23 -5.14 -6.86
CA ALA A 310 3.05 -5.46 -5.71
C ALA A 310 2.25 -5.11 -4.45
N CYS A 311 2.54 -5.81 -3.35
CA CYS A 311 1.96 -5.50 -2.06
C CYS A 311 2.47 -4.16 -1.52
N GLY A 312 1.69 -3.58 -0.59
CA GLY A 312 2.10 -2.40 0.16
C GLY A 312 3.37 -2.67 0.98
N ALA A 313 4.03 -1.61 1.44
CA ALA A 313 5.27 -1.71 2.21
C ALA A 313 5.11 -2.42 3.57
N ASP A 314 3.87 -2.55 4.04
CA ASP A 314 3.42 -3.22 5.28
C ASP A 314 2.92 -4.65 5.05
N SER A 315 3.01 -5.16 3.81
CA SER A 315 2.51 -6.47 3.41
C SER A 315 3.55 -7.24 2.59
N TYR A 316 3.43 -8.56 2.56
CA TYR A 316 4.27 -9.44 1.74
C TYR A 316 3.42 -10.36 0.87
N GLU A 317 4.00 -10.81 -0.24
CA GLU A 317 3.35 -11.70 -1.20
C GLU A 317 3.44 -13.15 -0.69
N VAL A 318 2.30 -13.82 -0.64
CA VAL A 318 2.17 -15.26 -0.37
C VAL A 318 1.38 -15.91 -1.49
N GLU A 319 1.69 -17.16 -1.80
CA GLU A 319 0.91 -17.96 -2.73
C GLU A 319 0.03 -18.92 -1.93
N GLU A 320 -1.29 -18.77 -2.03
CA GLU A 320 -2.29 -19.64 -1.42
C GLU A 320 -3.28 -20.10 -2.48
N ASP A 321 -3.48 -21.42 -2.59
CA ASP A 321 -4.40 -22.03 -3.55
C ASP A 321 -4.13 -21.63 -5.01
N GLY A 322 -2.86 -21.39 -5.36
CA GLY A 322 -2.43 -20.95 -6.69
C GLY A 322 -2.76 -19.48 -7.02
N VAL A 323 -3.21 -18.70 -6.02
CA VAL A 323 -3.44 -17.26 -6.11
C VAL A 323 -2.43 -16.52 -5.25
N ARG A 324 -1.75 -15.55 -5.85
CA ARG A 324 -0.86 -14.66 -5.12
C ARG A 324 -1.68 -13.64 -4.35
N LYS A 325 -1.49 -13.57 -3.04
CA LYS A 325 -2.18 -12.66 -2.12
C LYS A 325 -1.20 -11.81 -1.34
N CYS A 326 -1.63 -10.62 -0.94
CA CYS A 326 -0.90 -9.76 -0.02
C CYS A 326 -1.37 -10.03 1.40
N LYS A 327 -0.47 -10.49 2.28
CA LYS A 327 -0.73 -10.59 3.72
C LYS A 327 0.05 -9.53 4.48
N LYS A 328 -0.59 -8.93 5.48
CA LYS A 328 0.08 -7.99 6.38
C LYS A 328 1.22 -8.67 7.14
N CYS A 329 2.33 -7.96 7.28
CA CYS A 329 3.48 -8.45 8.04
C CYS A 329 3.20 -8.44 9.55
N GLU A 330 3.67 -9.46 10.27
CA GLU A 330 3.67 -9.48 11.73
C GLU A 330 4.82 -8.62 12.27
N GLY A 331 4.53 -7.33 12.49
CA GLY A 331 5.53 -6.32 12.78
C GLY A 331 6.20 -5.77 11.51
N PRO A 332 7.44 -5.26 11.58
CA PRO A 332 8.13 -4.75 10.40
C PRO A 332 8.31 -5.83 9.33
N CYS A 333 7.97 -5.52 8.07
CA CYS A 333 8.13 -6.46 6.96
C CYS A 333 9.57 -6.88 6.75
N ARG A 334 9.75 -8.13 6.30
CA ARG A 334 11.07 -8.70 6.10
C ARG A 334 11.87 -7.88 5.08
N LYS A 335 12.93 -7.23 5.55
CA LYS A 335 13.90 -6.52 4.72
C LYS A 335 15.28 -7.08 5.02
N VAL A 336 15.89 -7.68 4.00
CA VAL A 336 17.26 -8.20 4.08
C VAL A 336 18.22 -7.07 3.72
N CYS A 337 19.21 -6.86 4.58
CA CYS A 337 20.23 -5.83 4.40
C CYS A 337 21.62 -6.45 4.52
N ASN A 338 22.59 -5.93 3.77
CA ASN A 338 23.97 -6.43 3.85
C ASN A 338 24.59 -6.04 5.19
N GLY A 339 25.35 -6.96 5.79
CA GLY A 339 26.17 -6.69 6.97
C GLY A 339 27.50 -5.99 6.60
N ILE A 340 28.23 -5.58 7.64
CA ILE A 340 29.59 -5.03 7.52
C ILE A 340 30.52 -6.06 6.86
N GLY A 341 31.40 -5.60 5.97
CA GLY A 341 32.31 -6.46 5.21
C GLY A 341 31.70 -7.08 3.94
N ILE A 342 30.42 -6.83 3.64
CA ILE A 342 29.73 -7.40 2.47
C ILE A 342 29.09 -6.31 1.60
N GLY A 343 29.20 -6.47 0.27
CA GLY A 343 28.56 -5.61 -0.71
C GLY A 343 28.96 -4.14 -0.56
N LYS A 344 27.98 -3.28 -0.27
CA LYS A 344 28.19 -1.83 -0.08
C LYS A 344 29.06 -1.49 1.14
N PHE A 345 29.24 -2.42 2.08
CA PHE A 345 30.01 -2.22 3.31
C PHE A 345 31.33 -3.01 3.31
N LYS A 346 31.82 -3.44 2.15
CA LYS A 346 33.02 -4.28 2.01
C LYS A 346 34.26 -3.67 2.69
N ASP A 347 34.50 -2.37 2.47
CA ASP A 347 35.66 -1.65 3.02
C ASP A 347 35.33 -0.89 4.31
N THR A 348 34.18 -1.19 4.92
CA THR A 348 33.71 -0.55 6.15
C THR A 348 34.12 -1.38 7.35
N LEU A 349 34.74 -0.75 8.35
CA LEU A 349 35.19 -1.44 9.57
C LEU A 349 34.07 -1.62 10.62
N SER A 350 33.17 -0.65 10.74
CA SER A 350 32.12 -0.61 11.76
C SER A 350 30.87 0.11 11.30
N ILE A 351 29.73 -0.18 11.93
CA ILE A 351 28.54 0.66 11.86
C ILE A 351 28.90 2.07 12.35
N ASN A 352 28.62 3.10 11.56
CA ASN A 352 29.03 4.47 11.82
C ASN A 352 27.95 5.48 11.36
N ALA A 353 28.15 6.77 11.64
CA ALA A 353 27.19 7.83 11.33
C ALA A 353 26.81 7.92 9.84
N THR A 354 27.73 7.54 8.93
CA THR A 354 27.50 7.60 7.48
C THR A 354 26.66 6.43 6.99
N ASN A 355 26.87 5.23 7.54
CA ASN A 355 26.23 4.01 7.05
C ASN A 355 24.95 3.60 7.81
N ILE A 356 24.77 4.00 9.08
CA ILE A 356 23.68 3.53 9.96
C ILE A 356 22.28 3.72 9.34
N LYS A 357 22.07 4.80 8.58
CA LYS A 357 20.79 5.11 7.93
C LYS A 357 20.35 4.06 6.90
N HIS A 358 21.29 3.30 6.34
CA HIS A 358 20.99 2.20 5.42
C HIS A 358 20.34 1.00 6.12
N PHE A 359 20.52 0.89 7.45
CA PHE A 359 19.92 -0.17 8.26
C PHE A 359 18.46 0.12 8.64
N LYS A 360 17.89 1.24 8.20
CA LYS A 360 16.49 1.60 8.48
C LYS A 360 15.53 0.53 7.95
N ASN A 361 14.65 0.06 8.84
CA ASN A 361 13.66 -1.01 8.61
C ASN A 361 14.26 -2.37 8.26
N CYS A 362 15.55 -2.61 8.48
CA CYS A 362 16.15 -3.92 8.24
C CYS A 362 15.72 -4.91 9.33
N THR A 363 15.23 -6.08 8.93
CA THR A 363 14.81 -7.13 9.87
C THR A 363 15.78 -8.30 9.89
N SER A 364 16.52 -8.52 8.79
CA SER A 364 17.51 -9.59 8.66
C SER A 364 18.80 -9.01 8.09
N ILE A 365 19.91 -9.25 8.77
CA ILE A 365 21.24 -8.84 8.33
C ILE A 365 21.94 -10.03 7.67
N SER A 366 22.15 -9.91 6.37
CA SER A 366 22.97 -10.83 5.58
C SER A 366 24.45 -10.44 5.73
N GLY A 367 25.08 -10.92 6.80
CA GLY A 367 26.49 -10.67 7.13
C GLY A 367 26.69 -10.40 8.61
N ASP A 368 27.78 -9.68 8.89
CA ASP A 368 28.23 -9.39 10.25
C ASP A 368 27.82 -7.97 10.70
N LEU A 369 27.75 -7.74 12.01
CA LEU A 369 27.60 -6.40 12.59
C LEU A 369 28.78 -6.11 13.51
N HIS A 370 29.48 -5.01 13.24
CA HIS A 370 30.63 -4.56 14.04
C HIS A 370 30.36 -3.18 14.65
N ILE A 371 30.44 -3.08 15.97
CA ILE A 371 30.31 -1.82 16.72
C ILE A 371 31.60 -1.59 17.51
N LEU A 372 32.44 -0.71 16.98
CA LEU A 372 33.81 -0.48 17.43
C LEU A 372 33.97 0.94 18.02
N PRO A 373 35.00 1.19 18.85
CA PRO A 373 35.23 2.53 19.44
C PRO A 373 35.33 3.67 18.42
N VAL A 374 35.84 3.38 17.21
CA VAL A 374 35.98 4.35 16.13
C VAL A 374 34.63 4.93 15.67
N ALA A 375 33.54 4.16 15.80
CA ALA A 375 32.20 4.64 15.43
C ALA A 375 31.76 5.84 16.29
N PHE A 376 32.05 5.81 17.59
CA PHE A 376 31.64 6.87 18.52
C PHE A 376 32.66 8.00 18.64
N ARG A 377 33.93 7.77 18.30
CA ARG A 377 34.95 8.83 18.25
C ARG A 377 34.96 9.60 16.93
N GLY A 378 34.40 9.01 15.88
CA GLY A 378 34.60 9.47 14.51
C GLY A 378 35.94 9.01 13.95
N ASP A 379 36.06 9.10 12.63
CA ASP A 379 37.26 8.72 11.89
C ASP A 379 37.61 9.81 10.87
N SER A 380 38.71 10.53 11.15
CA SER A 380 39.20 11.58 10.26
C SER A 380 39.71 11.05 8.92
N PHE A 381 40.19 9.81 8.84
CA PHE A 381 40.72 9.25 7.59
C PHE A 381 39.60 8.99 6.58
N THR A 382 38.50 8.39 7.05
CA THR A 382 37.30 8.15 6.23
C THR A 382 36.32 9.33 6.22
N HIS A 383 36.68 10.47 6.83
CA HIS A 383 35.82 11.65 6.98
C HIS A 383 34.45 11.33 7.62
N THR A 384 34.44 10.38 8.55
CA THR A 384 33.22 9.90 9.21
C THR A 384 33.03 10.61 10.55
N PRO A 385 31.91 11.31 10.77
CA PRO A 385 31.65 11.96 12.06
C PRO A 385 31.33 10.93 13.16
N PRO A 386 31.41 11.32 14.45
CA PRO A 386 30.94 10.52 15.57
C PRO A 386 29.48 10.08 15.41
N LEU A 387 29.19 8.81 15.69
CA LEU A 387 27.83 8.26 15.69
C LEU A 387 27.04 8.82 16.89
N ASP A 388 25.86 9.39 16.62
CA ASP A 388 24.89 9.75 17.67
C ASP A 388 24.35 8.45 18.31
N PRO A 389 24.49 8.25 19.64
CA PRO A 389 23.93 7.10 20.35
C PRO A 389 22.45 6.83 20.09
N LYS A 390 21.65 7.85 19.77
CA LYS A 390 20.22 7.68 19.44
C LYS A 390 20.00 6.96 18.11
N GLU A 391 20.92 7.08 17.16
CA GLU A 391 20.78 6.41 15.86
C GLU A 391 20.92 4.88 15.97
N LEU A 392 21.44 4.34 17.08
CA LEU A 392 21.44 2.90 17.34
C LEU A 392 20.01 2.32 17.45
N ASP A 393 19.01 3.13 17.79
CA ASP A 393 17.60 2.71 17.83
C ASP A 393 17.11 2.20 16.46
N ILE A 394 17.78 2.57 15.36
CA ILE A 394 17.51 2.05 14.01
C ILE A 394 17.62 0.52 13.97
N LEU A 395 18.52 -0.08 14.76
CA LEU A 395 18.76 -1.51 14.78
C LEU A 395 17.68 -2.29 15.56
N ARG A 396 16.75 -1.63 16.26
CA ARG A 396 15.66 -2.28 16.98
C ARG A 396 14.75 -3.13 16.09
N THR A 397 14.73 -2.89 14.77
CA THR A 397 13.95 -3.73 13.84
C THR A 397 14.62 -5.05 13.50
N VAL A 398 15.91 -5.22 13.82
CA VAL A 398 16.70 -6.41 13.48
C VAL A 398 16.26 -7.59 14.35
N LYS A 399 15.77 -8.65 13.69
CA LYS A 399 15.37 -9.93 14.28
C LYS A 399 16.37 -11.05 14.02
N GLU A 400 17.17 -10.94 12.96
CA GLU A 400 18.08 -12.01 12.54
C GLU A 400 19.41 -11.44 12.06
N ILE A 401 20.51 -12.06 12.47
CA ILE A 401 21.86 -11.81 11.95
C ILE A 401 22.41 -13.14 11.40
N THR A 402 22.75 -13.20 10.11
CA THR A 402 23.25 -14.45 9.51
C THR A 402 24.72 -14.72 9.85
N GLY A 403 25.50 -13.68 10.09
CA GLY A 403 26.91 -13.76 10.47
C GLY A 403 27.10 -13.71 11.98
N PHE A 404 28.02 -12.86 12.44
CA PHE A 404 28.28 -12.62 13.87
C PHE A 404 27.96 -11.18 14.32
N LEU A 405 27.77 -11.02 15.63
CA LEU A 405 27.60 -9.73 16.30
C LEU A 405 28.82 -9.44 17.18
N LEU A 406 29.55 -8.36 16.87
CA LEU A 406 30.72 -7.91 17.61
C LEU A 406 30.49 -6.49 18.16
N ILE A 407 30.54 -6.35 19.47
CA ILE A 407 30.39 -5.09 20.19
C ILE A 407 31.60 -4.89 21.11
N GLN A 408 32.45 -3.94 20.73
CA GLN A 408 33.65 -3.52 21.47
C GLN A 408 33.53 -2.09 22.02
N ALA A 409 32.49 -1.37 21.64
CA ALA A 409 32.14 -0.08 22.22
C ALA A 409 30.62 0.07 22.28
N TRP A 410 30.17 0.81 23.28
CA TRP A 410 28.76 1.13 23.48
C TRP A 410 28.66 2.48 24.21
N PRO A 411 27.59 3.27 24.01
CA PRO A 411 27.42 4.53 24.73
C PRO A 411 27.39 4.30 26.25
N GLU A 412 28.21 5.04 26.99
CA GLU A 412 28.36 4.85 28.44
C GLU A 412 27.11 5.20 29.25
N ASN A 413 26.22 6.02 28.69
CA ASN A 413 24.95 6.40 29.29
C ASN A 413 23.83 5.36 29.10
N ARG A 414 24.10 4.26 28.38
CA ARG A 414 23.15 3.16 28.18
C ARG A 414 23.55 1.97 29.03
N THR A 415 22.59 1.41 29.75
CA THR A 415 22.79 0.34 30.74
C THR A 415 22.67 -1.07 30.15
N ASP A 416 22.18 -1.19 28.92
CA ASP A 416 21.93 -2.44 28.20
C ASP A 416 22.20 -2.32 26.68
N LEU A 417 22.04 -3.43 25.95
CA LEU A 417 22.11 -3.46 24.48
C LEU A 417 20.72 -3.24 23.85
N HIS A 418 19.98 -2.22 24.28
CA HIS A 418 18.59 -1.93 23.85
C HIS A 418 18.33 -2.02 22.34
N ALA A 419 19.31 -1.66 21.51
CA ALA A 419 19.19 -1.72 20.05
C ALA A 419 18.93 -3.13 19.51
N PHE A 420 19.28 -4.18 20.26
CA PHE A 420 19.13 -5.58 19.88
C PHE A 420 18.09 -6.33 20.73
N GLU A 421 17.18 -5.61 21.40
CA GLU A 421 16.12 -6.22 22.22
C GLU A 421 15.20 -7.18 21.44
N ASN A 422 15.09 -7.01 20.12
CA ASN A 422 14.25 -7.78 19.20
C ASN A 422 15.05 -8.82 18.41
N LEU A 423 16.36 -8.95 18.64
CA LEU A 423 17.19 -9.94 17.96
C LEU A 423 16.81 -11.35 18.44
N GLU A 424 16.29 -12.18 17.53
CA GLU A 424 15.80 -13.53 17.81
C GLU A 424 16.88 -14.60 17.53
N ILE A 425 17.63 -14.44 16.45
CA ILE A 425 18.56 -15.47 15.95
C ILE A 425 19.89 -14.86 15.50
N ILE A 426 21.00 -15.46 15.95
CA ILE A 426 22.34 -15.26 15.38
C ILE A 426 22.78 -16.58 14.74
N ARG A 427 22.93 -16.63 13.41
CA ARG A 427 23.25 -17.89 12.74
C ARG A 427 24.72 -18.29 12.81
N GLY A 428 25.64 -17.33 12.94
CA GLY A 428 27.07 -17.62 13.02
C GLY A 428 27.67 -18.27 11.77
N ARG A 429 27.12 -18.01 10.56
CA ARG A 429 27.69 -18.57 9.31
C ARG A 429 29.13 -18.07 9.07
N THR A 430 29.36 -16.82 9.44
CA THR A 430 30.66 -16.17 9.61
C THR A 430 30.89 -15.92 11.10
N LYS A 431 32.15 -15.90 11.54
CA LYS A 431 32.54 -15.82 12.96
C LYS A 431 33.77 -14.92 13.13
N GLN A 432 33.83 -14.16 14.21
CA GLN A 432 34.99 -13.34 14.53
C GLN A 432 36.18 -14.24 14.85
N HIS A 433 37.30 -14.00 14.15
CA HIS A 433 38.47 -14.88 14.13
C HIS A 433 38.14 -16.35 13.83
N GLY A 434 37.04 -16.62 13.11
CA GLY A 434 36.58 -17.97 12.83
C GLY A 434 35.96 -18.71 14.02
N GLN A 435 35.83 -18.08 15.20
CA GLN A 435 35.39 -18.74 16.43
C GLN A 435 34.11 -18.17 17.03
N PHE A 436 34.01 -16.85 17.21
CA PHE A 436 32.92 -16.25 17.98
C PHE A 436 31.78 -15.72 17.10
N SER A 437 30.54 -16.13 17.39
CA SER A 437 29.34 -15.59 16.72
C SER A 437 28.67 -14.46 17.52
N LEU A 438 28.95 -14.38 18.82
CA LEU A 438 28.57 -13.24 19.67
C LEU A 438 29.77 -12.82 20.53
N ALA A 439 30.14 -11.55 20.43
CA ALA A 439 31.25 -10.97 21.19
C ALA A 439 30.85 -9.63 21.83
N VAL A 440 30.83 -9.58 23.17
CA VAL A 440 30.48 -8.40 23.97
C VAL A 440 31.64 -8.09 24.92
N VAL A 441 32.47 -7.10 24.57
CA VAL A 441 33.78 -6.92 25.21
C VAL A 441 33.98 -5.47 25.66
N SER A 442 34.45 -5.30 26.90
CA SER A 442 34.90 -4.02 27.47
C SER A 442 33.85 -2.89 27.47
N LEU A 443 32.60 -3.22 27.78
CA LEU A 443 31.49 -2.27 27.84
C LEU A 443 31.17 -1.83 29.27
N ASN A 444 30.47 -0.70 29.41
CA ASN A 444 30.02 -0.16 30.71
C ASN A 444 28.59 -0.59 31.11
N ILE A 445 28.00 -1.54 30.36
CA ILE A 445 26.62 -2.03 30.58
C ILE A 445 26.46 -2.78 31.90
N THR A 446 25.24 -2.77 32.43
CA THR A 446 24.84 -3.48 33.65
C THR A 446 24.08 -4.78 33.38
N SER A 447 23.39 -4.86 32.23
CA SER A 447 22.65 -6.04 31.74
C SER A 447 22.86 -6.19 30.23
N LEU A 448 22.54 -7.36 29.68
CA LEU A 448 22.65 -7.59 28.23
C LEU A 448 21.42 -7.05 27.48
N GLY A 449 20.21 -7.27 28.00
CA GLY A 449 18.96 -6.79 27.36
C GLY A 449 18.57 -7.52 26.05
N LEU A 450 19.21 -8.67 25.73
CA LEU A 450 18.92 -9.46 24.53
C LEU A 450 17.69 -10.37 24.70
N ARG A 451 16.57 -9.80 25.17
CA ARG A 451 15.39 -10.55 25.63
C ARG A 451 14.70 -11.42 24.58
N SER A 452 14.82 -11.09 23.29
CA SER A 452 14.21 -11.89 22.23
C SER A 452 15.12 -13.01 21.73
N LEU A 453 16.38 -13.08 22.18
CA LEU A 453 17.36 -14.03 21.64
C LEU A 453 17.01 -15.46 22.05
N LYS A 454 16.66 -16.26 21.05
CA LYS A 454 16.21 -17.65 21.21
C LYS A 454 17.25 -18.65 20.70
N GLU A 455 18.08 -18.26 19.73
CA GLU A 455 19.00 -19.18 19.09
C GLU A 455 20.32 -18.51 18.68
N ILE A 456 21.42 -19.20 18.94
CA ILE A 456 22.75 -18.99 18.36
C ILE A 456 23.14 -20.28 17.64
N SER A 457 22.87 -20.34 16.33
CA SER A 457 22.93 -21.59 15.58
C SER A 457 24.34 -22.20 15.53
N ASP A 458 25.38 -21.38 15.49
CA ASP A 458 26.78 -21.81 15.46
C ASP A 458 27.72 -20.70 16.01
N GLY A 459 28.94 -21.06 16.40
CA GLY A 459 29.98 -20.18 16.94
C GLY A 459 29.91 -19.96 18.45
N ASP A 460 31.07 -19.71 19.05
CA ASP A 460 31.24 -19.50 20.48
C ASP A 460 30.74 -18.11 20.91
N VAL A 461 30.47 -17.98 22.21
CA VAL A 461 30.07 -16.71 22.84
C VAL A 461 31.20 -16.21 23.74
N ILE A 462 31.61 -14.95 23.57
CA ILE A 462 32.58 -14.28 24.47
C ILE A 462 31.98 -13.03 25.08
N ILE A 463 31.95 -12.98 26.40
CA ILE A 463 31.47 -11.83 27.18
C ILE A 463 32.51 -11.51 28.24
N SER A 464 33.34 -10.49 28.00
CA SER A 464 34.53 -10.28 28.81
C SER A 464 34.89 -8.82 29.04
N GLY A 465 35.37 -8.50 30.24
CA GLY A 465 35.86 -7.16 30.58
C GLY A 465 34.77 -6.14 30.84
N ASN A 466 33.51 -6.57 31.03
CA ASN A 466 32.38 -5.69 31.29
C ASN A 466 32.22 -5.48 32.81
N LYS A 467 32.84 -4.42 33.34
CA LYS A 467 33.06 -4.23 34.79
C LYS A 467 31.77 -4.19 35.62
N ASN A 468 30.68 -3.69 35.06
CA ASN A 468 29.40 -3.52 35.74
C ASN A 468 28.36 -4.59 35.37
N LEU A 469 28.67 -5.47 34.42
CA LEU A 469 27.71 -6.42 33.87
C LEU A 469 27.37 -7.52 34.89
N CYS A 470 26.08 -7.60 35.20
CA CYS A 470 25.46 -8.70 35.92
C CYS A 470 24.61 -9.57 34.96
N TYR A 471 23.98 -10.63 35.45
CA TYR A 471 23.02 -11.51 34.74
C TYR A 471 23.58 -12.46 33.66
N ALA A 472 24.71 -12.16 33.01
CA ALA A 472 25.24 -12.99 31.91
C ALA A 472 25.48 -14.48 32.29
N ASN A 473 25.80 -14.76 33.56
CA ASN A 473 26.00 -16.10 34.09
C ASN A 473 24.69 -16.84 34.43
N THR A 474 23.55 -16.14 34.49
CA THR A 474 22.26 -16.75 34.83
C THR A 474 21.65 -17.51 33.65
N ILE A 475 22.01 -17.13 32.43
CA ILE A 475 21.48 -17.69 31.20
C ILE A 475 22.00 -19.11 30.98
N ASN A 476 21.10 -20.05 30.72
CA ASN A 476 21.46 -21.39 30.26
C ASN A 476 21.82 -21.40 28.77
N TRP A 477 23.04 -20.93 28.44
CA TRP A 477 23.53 -20.77 27.06
C TRP A 477 23.44 -22.05 26.20
N LYS A 478 23.52 -23.23 26.81
CA LYS A 478 23.40 -24.51 26.09
C LYS A 478 22.05 -24.68 25.39
N LYS A 479 20.98 -24.05 25.89
CA LYS A 479 19.66 -24.07 25.23
C LYS A 479 19.56 -23.14 24.04
N LEU A 480 20.42 -22.12 23.96
CA LEU A 480 20.49 -21.21 22.82
C LEU A 480 21.36 -21.81 21.70
N PHE A 481 22.28 -22.71 22.01
CA PHE A 481 23.22 -23.27 21.05
C PHE A 481 22.58 -24.30 20.12
N GLY A 482 22.80 -24.12 18.81
CA GLY A 482 22.38 -25.08 17.79
C GLY A 482 23.30 -26.31 17.68
N THR A 483 24.55 -26.22 18.16
CA THR A 483 25.54 -27.31 18.08
C THR A 483 26.19 -27.60 19.44
N SER A 484 26.49 -28.88 19.70
CA SER A 484 27.05 -29.34 20.98
C SER A 484 28.50 -28.91 21.24
N SER A 485 29.22 -28.47 20.21
CA SER A 485 30.63 -28.04 20.29
C SER A 485 30.82 -26.59 20.77
N GLN A 486 29.74 -25.78 20.76
CA GLN A 486 29.80 -24.38 21.13
C GLN A 486 30.16 -24.19 22.61
N LYS A 487 30.95 -23.14 22.88
CA LYS A 487 31.44 -22.79 24.22
C LYS A 487 31.15 -21.35 24.57
N THR A 488 31.03 -21.10 25.87
CA THR A 488 30.92 -19.76 26.45
C THR A 488 32.22 -19.37 27.15
N LYS A 489 32.72 -18.17 26.89
CA LYS A 489 33.83 -17.55 27.63
C LYS A 489 33.33 -16.27 28.30
N ILE A 490 32.83 -16.42 29.53
CA ILE A 490 32.29 -15.33 30.35
C ILE A 490 33.22 -15.10 31.54
N ILE A 491 34.08 -14.10 31.44
CA ILE A 491 35.16 -13.84 32.41
C ILE A 491 35.39 -12.34 32.60
N ASN A 492 36.04 -11.93 33.69
CA ASN A 492 36.38 -10.52 33.94
C ASN A 492 35.18 -9.54 33.88
N ASN A 493 33.99 -10.03 34.24
CA ASN A 493 32.80 -9.21 34.45
C ASN A 493 32.60 -8.99 35.97
N ARG A 494 31.54 -8.28 36.37
CA ARG A 494 31.23 -8.11 37.79
C ARG A 494 31.01 -9.46 38.46
N GLY A 495 31.62 -9.66 39.64
CA GLY A 495 31.54 -10.92 40.36
C GLY A 495 30.10 -11.27 40.77
N GLU A 496 29.71 -12.54 40.61
CA GLU A 496 28.34 -13.00 40.86
C GLU A 496 27.85 -12.71 42.28
N ASN A 497 28.72 -12.93 43.28
CA ASN A 497 28.41 -12.63 44.68
C ASN A 497 28.18 -11.13 44.91
N SER A 498 28.89 -10.25 44.19
CA SER A 498 28.70 -8.80 44.26
C SER A 498 27.38 -8.37 43.62
N CYS A 499 27.01 -8.99 42.49
CA CYS A 499 25.70 -8.76 41.87
C CYS A 499 24.57 -9.18 42.82
N LYS A 500 24.65 -10.38 43.42
CA LYS A 500 23.68 -10.86 44.43
C LYS A 500 23.60 -9.93 45.64
N ALA A 501 24.74 -9.50 46.19
CA ALA A 501 24.78 -8.60 47.35
C ALA A 501 24.17 -7.21 47.08
N THR A 502 24.12 -6.79 45.82
CA THR A 502 23.53 -5.51 45.41
C THR A 502 22.14 -5.66 44.78
N GLY A 503 21.48 -6.82 44.96
CA GLY A 503 20.13 -7.07 44.46
C GLY A 503 20.03 -7.21 42.94
N HIS A 504 21.15 -7.32 42.22
CA HIS A 504 21.17 -7.52 40.77
C HIS A 504 20.99 -9.00 40.45
N VAL A 505 19.76 -9.49 40.61
CA VAL A 505 19.33 -10.88 40.40
C VAL A 505 18.08 -10.91 39.52
N CYS A 506 17.76 -12.07 38.94
CA CYS A 506 16.56 -12.22 38.12
C CYS A 506 15.29 -11.93 38.92
N HIS A 507 14.28 -11.40 38.24
CA HIS A 507 12.97 -11.17 38.83
C HIS A 507 12.39 -12.47 39.40
N SER A 508 11.57 -12.36 40.45
CA SER A 508 10.89 -13.50 41.10
C SER A 508 9.94 -14.28 40.17
N LEU A 509 9.58 -13.71 39.02
CA LEU A 509 8.68 -14.30 38.02
C LEU A 509 9.44 -15.03 36.90
N CYS A 510 10.76 -14.93 36.88
CA CYS A 510 11.59 -15.66 35.93
C CYS A 510 11.72 -17.13 36.37
N SER A 511 11.71 -18.04 35.39
CA SER A 511 12.03 -19.44 35.64
C SER A 511 13.51 -19.63 35.98
N SER A 512 13.90 -20.88 36.26
CA SER A 512 15.30 -21.26 36.47
C SER A 512 16.21 -21.12 35.24
N GLU A 513 15.68 -20.73 34.07
CA GLU A 513 16.45 -20.57 32.83
C GLU A 513 17.26 -19.27 32.76
N GLY A 514 17.06 -18.37 33.72
CA GLY A 514 17.79 -17.11 33.85
C GLY A 514 17.07 -15.92 33.23
N CYS A 515 17.78 -14.80 33.15
CA CYS A 515 17.26 -13.52 32.70
C CYS A 515 18.34 -12.67 32.03
N TRP A 516 17.92 -11.80 31.13
CA TRP A 516 18.76 -10.85 30.41
C TRP A 516 18.97 -9.52 31.14
N GLY A 517 18.28 -9.34 32.27
CA GLY A 517 18.18 -8.13 33.09
C GLY A 517 17.26 -8.33 34.30
N PRO A 518 17.03 -7.28 35.10
CA PRO A 518 16.26 -7.37 36.34
C PRO A 518 14.73 -7.41 36.15
N ASP A 519 14.22 -6.94 35.01
CA ASP A 519 12.78 -6.73 34.83
C ASP A 519 12.04 -8.04 34.49
N PRO A 520 10.72 -8.16 34.77
CA PRO A 520 9.93 -9.34 34.39
C PRO A 520 9.85 -9.60 32.88
N ARG A 521 10.15 -8.58 32.07
CA ARG A 521 10.25 -8.66 30.60
C ARG A 521 11.59 -9.19 30.08
N ASP A 522 12.57 -9.33 30.97
CA ASP A 522 13.91 -9.80 30.63
C ASP A 522 14.11 -11.28 30.98
N CYS A 523 13.10 -11.96 31.52
CA CYS A 523 13.15 -13.39 31.77
C CYS A 523 13.31 -14.17 30.46
N VAL A 524 14.10 -15.25 30.48
CA VAL A 524 14.20 -16.19 29.34
C VAL A 524 12.88 -16.94 29.15
N SER A 525 12.26 -17.34 30.26
CA SER A 525 10.91 -17.89 30.30
C SER A 525 10.26 -17.56 31.65
N CYS A 526 8.93 -17.48 31.65
CA CYS A 526 8.15 -17.18 32.84
C CYS A 526 7.93 -18.42 33.69
N GLN A 527 7.83 -18.25 35.01
CA GLN A 527 7.48 -19.33 35.92
C GLN A 527 6.01 -19.76 35.78
N ASN A 528 5.10 -18.79 35.58
CA ASN A 528 3.66 -19.02 35.50
C ASN A 528 3.11 -18.66 34.11
N VAL A 529 2.71 -17.39 33.92
CA VAL A 529 2.09 -16.89 32.70
C VAL A 529 2.78 -15.63 32.19
N SER A 530 2.59 -15.33 30.90
CA SER A 530 3.12 -14.13 30.25
C SER A 530 2.00 -13.27 29.68
N ARG A 531 2.16 -11.96 29.73
CA ARG A 531 1.35 -10.99 28.98
C ARG A 531 2.22 -10.39 27.90
N GLY A 532 2.08 -10.88 26.68
CA GLY A 532 2.97 -10.53 25.58
C GLY A 532 4.42 -10.94 25.91
N ARG A 533 5.28 -9.97 26.21
CA ARG A 533 6.71 -10.19 26.52
C ARG A 533 7.06 -10.09 27.99
N GLU A 534 6.09 -9.83 28.86
CA GLU A 534 6.31 -9.59 30.28
C GLU A 534 5.75 -10.75 31.11
N CYS A 535 6.56 -11.31 32.01
CA CYS A 535 6.07 -12.31 32.96
C CYS A 535 5.19 -11.65 34.01
N VAL A 536 4.03 -12.25 34.27
CA VAL A 536 3.04 -11.71 35.20
C VAL A 536 2.56 -12.79 36.16
N GLU A 537 2.13 -12.38 37.36
CA GLU A 537 1.66 -13.31 38.39
C GLU A 537 0.37 -14.04 37.96
N LYS A 538 -0.56 -13.29 37.35
CA LYS A 538 -1.88 -13.76 36.91
C LYS A 538 -2.38 -13.01 35.68
N CYS A 539 -3.20 -13.69 34.88
CA CYS A 539 -3.98 -13.07 33.82
C CYS A 539 -5.28 -12.44 34.36
N ASN A 540 -5.86 -11.51 33.61
CA ASN A 540 -7.07 -10.77 33.98
C ASN A 540 -8.35 -11.58 33.68
N ILE A 541 -8.49 -12.75 34.30
CA ILE A 541 -9.58 -13.70 34.02
C ILE A 541 -10.89 -13.23 34.68
N LEU A 542 -10.87 -13.06 36.00
CA LEU A 542 -12.05 -12.71 36.81
C LEU A 542 -12.15 -11.20 37.09
N GLU A 543 -11.01 -10.51 37.07
CA GLU A 543 -10.82 -9.11 37.41
C GLU A 543 -9.69 -8.52 36.56
N GLY A 544 -9.65 -7.20 36.44
CA GLY A 544 -8.64 -6.47 35.66
C GLY A 544 -9.10 -6.07 34.26
N GLU A 545 -8.39 -5.11 33.68
CA GLU A 545 -8.62 -4.60 32.33
C GLU A 545 -7.31 -4.55 31.53
N PRO A 546 -7.30 -4.97 30.26
CA PRO A 546 -8.39 -5.65 29.55
C PRO A 546 -8.65 -7.06 30.11
N ARG A 547 -9.83 -7.63 29.84
CA ARG A 547 -10.18 -9.02 30.21
C ARG A 547 -9.46 -10.02 29.31
N GLU A 548 -9.06 -11.13 29.91
CA GLU A 548 -8.16 -12.11 29.28
C GLU A 548 -8.61 -13.56 29.53
N PHE A 549 -8.16 -14.46 28.66
CA PHE A 549 -8.18 -15.90 28.86
C PHE A 549 -6.75 -16.48 28.70
N VAL A 550 -6.55 -17.74 29.08
CA VAL A 550 -5.23 -18.39 29.07
C VAL A 550 -5.16 -19.43 27.97
N GLU A 551 -4.14 -19.32 27.12
CA GLU A 551 -3.81 -20.28 26.07
C GLU A 551 -2.30 -20.46 26.05
N ASN A 552 -1.78 -21.69 26.18
CA ASN A 552 -0.34 -21.98 26.21
C ASN A 552 0.46 -21.16 27.24
N SER A 553 -0.10 -20.90 28.42
CA SER A 553 0.47 -20.03 29.46
C SER A 553 0.65 -18.55 29.06
N GLU A 554 -0.02 -18.10 27.99
CA GLU A 554 -0.10 -16.70 27.60
C GLU A 554 -1.46 -16.10 27.96
N CYS A 555 -1.45 -14.87 28.47
CA CYS A 555 -2.63 -14.06 28.71
C CYS A 555 -3.05 -13.39 27.40
N ILE A 556 -4.17 -13.83 26.84
CA ILE A 556 -4.70 -13.32 25.57
C ILE A 556 -5.96 -12.52 25.84
N GLN A 557 -6.06 -11.33 25.22
CA GLN A 557 -7.21 -10.45 25.40
C GLN A 557 -8.48 -11.06 24.77
N CYS A 558 -9.59 -10.91 25.50
CA CYS A 558 -10.92 -11.17 24.96
C CYS A 558 -11.25 -10.18 23.83
N HIS A 559 -12.22 -10.54 22.99
CA HIS A 559 -12.70 -9.64 21.95
C HIS A 559 -13.32 -8.37 22.59
N PRO A 560 -13.17 -7.17 21.99
CA PRO A 560 -13.71 -5.92 22.54
C PRO A 560 -15.23 -5.93 22.76
N GLU A 561 -15.96 -6.78 22.03
CA GLU A 561 -17.41 -6.94 22.17
C GLU A 561 -17.83 -7.90 23.30
N CYS A 562 -16.90 -8.47 24.06
CA CYS A 562 -17.23 -9.27 25.23
C CYS A 562 -17.44 -8.38 26.46
N LEU A 563 -18.63 -8.45 27.08
CA LEU A 563 -18.96 -7.69 28.28
C LEU A 563 -18.22 -8.26 29.51
N PRO A 564 -17.42 -7.46 30.24
CA PRO A 564 -16.73 -7.92 31.43
C PRO A 564 -17.67 -8.52 32.49
N GLN A 565 -17.38 -9.75 32.94
CA GLN A 565 -18.22 -10.48 33.88
C GLN A 565 -17.70 -10.38 35.32
N ALA A 566 -18.50 -9.87 36.27
CA ALA A 566 -18.08 -9.72 37.65
C ALA A 566 -17.85 -11.10 38.31
N MET A 567 -16.64 -11.35 38.82
CA MET A 567 -16.25 -12.60 39.49
C MET A 567 -16.42 -13.88 38.64
N ASN A 568 -16.48 -13.75 37.31
CA ASN A 568 -16.57 -14.88 36.39
C ASN A 568 -15.69 -14.64 35.15
N ILE A 569 -15.46 -15.69 34.36
CA ILE A 569 -14.73 -15.59 33.09
C ILE A 569 -15.51 -14.73 32.09
N THR A 570 -14.81 -13.97 31.24
CA THR A 570 -15.45 -13.08 30.25
C THR A 570 -15.51 -13.69 28.84
N CYS A 571 -14.52 -14.50 28.48
CA CYS A 571 -14.47 -15.22 27.22
C CYS A 571 -13.78 -16.57 27.37
N THR A 572 -14.00 -17.47 26.42
CA THR A 572 -13.38 -18.80 26.35
C THR A 572 -12.33 -18.94 25.26
N GLY A 573 -12.14 -17.91 24.43
CA GLY A 573 -11.29 -17.97 23.24
C GLY A 573 -11.22 -16.63 22.52
N ARG A 574 -10.54 -16.62 21.35
CA ARG A 574 -10.42 -15.45 20.48
C ARG A 574 -11.72 -15.20 19.71
N GLY A 575 -11.97 -13.93 19.38
CA GLY A 575 -13.08 -13.52 18.52
C GLY A 575 -14.42 -13.30 19.24
N PRO A 576 -15.42 -12.74 18.54
CA PRO A 576 -16.69 -12.34 19.14
C PRO A 576 -17.61 -13.51 19.52
N ASP A 577 -17.34 -14.72 19.04
CA ASP A 577 -18.19 -15.92 19.21
C ASP A 577 -17.93 -16.61 20.55
N SER A 578 -16.76 -16.32 21.14
CA SER A 578 -16.29 -16.93 22.39
C SER A 578 -16.59 -16.06 23.61
N CYS A 579 -17.45 -15.04 23.48
CA CYS A 579 -17.86 -14.20 24.59
C CYS A 579 -18.93 -14.91 25.45
N ILE A 580 -18.88 -14.74 26.77
CA ILE A 580 -19.96 -15.20 27.66
C ILE A 580 -21.22 -14.35 27.49
N GLN A 581 -21.04 -13.04 27.30
CA GLN A 581 -22.11 -12.08 27.04
C GLN A 581 -21.59 -10.94 26.15
N CYS A 582 -22.44 -10.45 25.25
CA CYS A 582 -22.09 -9.36 24.35
C CYS A 582 -22.24 -7.99 25.03
N ALA A 583 -21.33 -7.07 24.72
CA ALA A 583 -21.35 -5.70 25.25
C ALA A 583 -22.40 -4.81 24.57
N HIS A 584 -22.64 -5.00 23.27
CA HIS A 584 -23.57 -4.18 22.48
C HIS A 584 -24.75 -5.00 21.92
N TYR A 585 -24.58 -5.70 20.80
CA TYR A 585 -25.65 -6.45 20.13
C TYR A 585 -25.25 -7.89 19.77
N ILE A 586 -26.24 -8.74 19.53
CA ILE A 586 -26.09 -10.16 19.22
C ILE A 586 -26.60 -10.41 17.80
N ASP A 587 -25.71 -10.82 16.89
CA ASP A 587 -26.07 -11.25 15.54
C ASP A 587 -25.81 -12.75 15.38
N GLY A 588 -26.83 -13.56 15.68
CA GLY A 588 -26.70 -15.02 15.73
C GLY A 588 -25.69 -15.44 16.81
N PRO A 589 -24.59 -16.14 16.48
CA PRO A 589 -23.56 -16.51 17.44
C PRO A 589 -22.55 -15.39 17.73
N HIS A 590 -22.62 -14.25 17.03
CA HIS A 590 -21.58 -13.22 17.06
C HIS A 590 -21.97 -12.03 17.94
N CYS A 591 -21.07 -11.60 18.83
CA CYS A 591 -21.17 -10.29 19.47
C CYS A 591 -20.70 -9.18 18.52
N VAL A 592 -21.60 -8.23 18.21
CA VAL A 592 -21.33 -7.15 17.24
C VAL A 592 -21.60 -5.77 17.83
N LYS A 593 -20.81 -4.79 17.40
CA LYS A 593 -20.96 -3.39 17.81
C LYS A 593 -22.26 -2.76 17.30
N THR A 594 -22.69 -3.13 16.09
CA THR A 594 -23.90 -2.66 15.43
C THR A 594 -24.45 -3.79 14.57
N CYS A 595 -25.78 -3.89 14.44
CA CYS A 595 -26.39 -4.88 13.55
C CYS A 595 -25.96 -4.66 12.08
N PRO A 596 -25.83 -5.73 11.28
CA PRO A 596 -25.51 -5.63 9.86
C PRO A 596 -26.48 -4.72 9.09
N ALA A 597 -25.93 -3.73 8.38
CA ALA A 597 -26.70 -2.71 7.68
C ALA A 597 -26.09 -2.45 6.29
N GLY A 598 -26.74 -2.95 5.24
CA GLY A 598 -26.29 -2.77 3.85
C GLY A 598 -25.18 -3.73 3.42
N VAL A 599 -25.06 -4.89 4.08
CA VAL A 599 -24.11 -5.94 3.70
C VAL A 599 -24.68 -6.74 2.53
N MET A 600 -23.87 -7.10 1.54
CA MET A 600 -24.36 -7.92 0.42
C MET A 600 -24.65 -9.35 0.88
N GLY A 601 -25.87 -9.82 0.64
CA GLY A 601 -26.29 -11.19 0.88
C GLY A 601 -26.49 -11.98 -0.40
N GLU A 602 -27.06 -13.17 -0.26
CA GLU A 602 -27.41 -14.04 -1.38
C GLU A 602 -28.40 -13.38 -2.36
N ASN A 603 -28.38 -13.84 -3.62
CA ASN A 603 -29.25 -13.36 -4.70
C ASN A 603 -29.14 -11.84 -4.98
N ASN A 604 -27.97 -11.23 -4.72
CA ASN A 604 -27.69 -9.82 -4.95
C ASN A 604 -28.65 -8.88 -4.18
N THR A 605 -29.06 -9.30 -2.98
CA THR A 605 -29.92 -8.53 -2.07
C THR A 605 -29.12 -7.97 -0.90
N LEU A 606 -29.42 -6.74 -0.49
CA LEU A 606 -28.79 -6.14 0.68
C LEU A 606 -29.45 -6.67 1.96
N VAL A 607 -28.62 -7.06 2.92
CA VAL A 607 -29.03 -7.50 4.25
C VAL A 607 -29.07 -6.28 5.17
N TRP A 608 -30.26 -6.02 5.68
CA TRP A 608 -30.53 -5.01 6.70
C TRP A 608 -31.09 -5.70 7.93
N LYS A 609 -30.50 -5.41 9.08
CA LYS A 609 -30.98 -5.89 10.38
C LYS A 609 -31.24 -4.73 11.33
N TYR A 610 -32.21 -4.91 12.21
CA TYR A 610 -32.51 -3.99 13.31
C TYR A 610 -32.36 -4.71 14.64
N ALA A 611 -32.09 -3.96 15.70
CA ALA A 611 -32.00 -4.50 17.06
C ALA A 611 -33.37 -4.48 17.75
N ASP A 612 -33.72 -5.56 18.44
CA ASP A 612 -34.87 -5.57 19.35
C ASP A 612 -34.52 -5.03 20.74
N ALA A 613 -35.48 -5.07 21.67
CA ALA A 613 -35.30 -4.64 23.06
C ALA A 613 -34.29 -5.50 23.85
N GLY A 614 -34.00 -6.72 23.39
CA GLY A 614 -32.98 -7.61 23.93
C GLY A 614 -31.61 -7.45 23.26
N HIS A 615 -31.44 -6.44 22.41
CA HIS A 615 -30.24 -6.19 21.61
C HIS A 615 -29.90 -7.32 20.61
N VAL A 616 -30.89 -8.13 20.22
CA VAL A 616 -30.73 -9.17 19.20
C VAL A 616 -31.03 -8.60 17.82
N CYS A 617 -30.16 -8.90 16.85
CA CYS A 617 -30.29 -8.43 15.47
C CYS A 617 -31.24 -9.33 14.66
N HIS A 618 -32.34 -8.74 14.17
CA HIS A 618 -33.35 -9.41 13.34
C HIS A 618 -33.35 -8.83 11.93
N LEU A 619 -33.67 -9.66 10.94
CA LEU A 619 -33.81 -9.23 9.55
C LEU A 619 -34.97 -8.23 9.40
N CYS A 620 -34.72 -7.14 8.68
CA CYS A 620 -35.78 -6.24 8.25
C CYS A 620 -36.71 -6.94 7.26
N HIS A 621 -37.92 -6.40 7.11
CA HIS A 621 -38.85 -6.86 6.08
C HIS A 621 -38.21 -6.71 4.69
N SER A 622 -38.47 -7.65 3.76
CA SER A 622 -37.85 -7.69 2.42
C SER A 622 -38.09 -6.43 1.56
N ASN A 623 -39.03 -5.58 1.94
CA ASN A 623 -39.38 -4.35 1.23
C ASN A 623 -38.59 -3.13 1.73
N CYS A 624 -37.86 -3.26 2.85
CA CYS A 624 -37.07 -2.19 3.45
C CYS A 624 -35.67 -2.12 2.81
N THR A 625 -35.60 -1.65 1.55
CA THR A 625 -34.34 -1.61 0.78
C THR A 625 -33.32 -0.57 1.28
N TYR A 626 -33.74 0.35 2.17
CA TYR A 626 -32.92 1.44 2.73
C TYR A 626 -32.93 1.49 4.27
N GLY A 627 -33.27 0.40 4.96
CA GLY A 627 -33.11 0.32 6.41
C GLY A 627 -34.08 1.15 7.26
N SER A 628 -35.30 1.43 6.76
CA SER A 628 -36.38 2.07 7.53
C SER A 628 -37.61 1.17 7.62
#